data_AF-W3VLW6-F1
#
_entry.id   AF-W3VLW6-F1
#
_cell.length_a   1.000
_cell.length_b   1.000
_cell.length_c   1.000
_cell.angle_alpha   90.00
_cell.angle_beta   90.00
_cell.angle_gamma   90.00
#
_symmetry.space_group_name_H-M   'P 1'
#
loop_
_entity.id
_entity.type
_entity.pdbx_description
1 polymer ?
#
loop_
_entity_poly.entity_id
_entity_poly.type
_entity_poly.pdbx_seq_one_letter_code
_entity_poly.pdbx_strand_id
1 'polypeptide(L)'
;MAPVAVSASTLDAPAHASKQVAQDGLVRGDSNIAFAPASEPYQRRLKLVQNDPNEREITFPLIVRPVRTNGSTEPLTTPETVESVRSLAPAPASEYRPSRLQELMDAHGGAVHFKGLPIRSADDFSDFMHSLAGAPPSSADPGETRNLWHAHVDKGLMVIRHQMAPNVATANEGPPHQSIGSHNEYGLSTHYPSVIAFCCLSAPTSGGQTPIANSLALYDRLNSSVPGYVEKITRRGLTFVIHHPVAKVKDSVQGNSLYNPDSFGPTPQDKIDLTQLTEAEKRQLVEDNILDLAREGGWGQPTADEDGEGKLGAWHQRGFSWTWLEDGSINVFQRVPGIRVHPTLGRPAYFNNVGNRYAYSKQHGCLEPPHYSSEKNDFFPPPSFPRPLDGNSTEQDETIPLEWLETAHRTTEDLQAHVEWHQGDVLVIDNLAVQHARTPWTGPRKLVASLWDQPSYLAKHAPIRS
;
A
#
# COMPACT_ATOMS: atom_id res chain seq x y z
N MET A 1 26.38 11.50 10.39
CA MET A 1 26.47 12.20 9.09
C MET A 1 25.09 12.19 8.47
N ALA A 2 24.44 13.36 8.41
CA ALA A 2 23.10 13.51 7.87
C ALA A 2 23.10 13.33 6.33
N PRO A 3 22.04 12.77 5.73
CA PRO A 3 21.94 12.67 4.28
C PRO A 3 21.74 14.06 3.67
N VAL A 4 22.55 14.37 2.66
CA VAL A 4 22.55 15.64 1.92
C VAL A 4 21.28 15.72 1.06
N ALA A 5 20.58 16.84 1.14
CA ALA A 5 19.44 17.16 0.28
C ALA A 5 19.86 17.17 -1.19
N VAL A 6 19.24 16.33 -2.00
CA VAL A 6 19.47 16.28 -3.45
C VAL A 6 18.63 17.40 -4.08
N SER A 7 19.29 18.44 -4.59
CA SER A 7 18.64 19.46 -5.42
C SER A 7 18.06 18.81 -6.68
N ALA A 8 16.93 19.33 -7.18
CA ALA A 8 16.19 18.82 -8.34
C ALA A 8 16.96 18.85 -9.69
N SER A 9 18.29 18.97 -9.70
CA SER A 9 19.14 19.06 -10.89
C SER A 9 20.02 17.83 -11.15
N THR A 10 19.89 16.75 -10.39
CA THR A 10 20.62 15.49 -10.62
C THR A 10 19.67 14.29 -10.62
N LEU A 11 18.90 14.13 -11.69
CA LEU A 11 18.11 12.92 -12.00
C LEU A 11 18.72 12.17 -13.20
N ASP A 12 20.04 12.05 -13.25
CA ASP A 12 20.73 11.13 -14.16
C ASP A 12 21.27 9.95 -13.36
N ALA A 13 20.37 9.14 -12.82
CA ALA A 13 20.71 7.79 -12.40
C ALA A 13 20.60 6.88 -13.63
N PRO A 14 21.66 6.12 -13.99
CA PRO A 14 21.55 5.17 -15.08
C PRO A 14 20.49 4.12 -14.73
N ALA A 15 19.46 4.01 -15.57
CA ALA A 15 18.47 2.95 -15.48
C ALA A 15 19.21 1.62 -15.35
N HIS A 16 19.01 0.91 -14.23
CA HIS A 16 19.55 -0.42 -14.05
C HIS A 16 19.04 -1.28 -15.21
N ALA A 17 19.92 -1.56 -16.17
CA ALA A 17 19.62 -2.43 -17.29
C ALA A 17 19.19 -3.77 -16.71
N SER A 18 17.91 -4.11 -16.96
CA SER A 18 17.31 -5.44 -16.82
C SER A 18 18.38 -6.52 -16.93
N LYS A 19 18.72 -7.15 -15.79
CA LYS A 19 19.49 -8.38 -15.83
C LYS A 19 18.58 -9.47 -16.39
N GLN A 20 19.02 -9.96 -17.55
CA GLN A 20 18.48 -10.98 -18.43
C GLN A 20 17.36 -11.85 -17.81
N VAL A 21 16.15 -11.66 -18.31
CA VAL A 21 15.32 -12.84 -18.62
C VAL A 21 16.18 -13.71 -19.55
N ALA A 22 16.31 -15.01 -19.26
CA ALA A 22 17.08 -15.90 -20.12
C ALA A 22 16.58 -15.78 -21.58
N GLN A 23 17.41 -16.10 -22.57
CA GLN A 23 17.02 -15.98 -23.99
C GLN A 23 15.69 -16.71 -24.30
N ASP A 24 15.31 -17.70 -23.47
CA ASP A 24 14.07 -18.47 -23.55
C ASP A 24 12.85 -17.82 -22.85
N GLY A 25 13.00 -16.66 -22.21
CA GLY A 25 11.92 -15.98 -21.51
C GLY A 25 11.72 -16.42 -20.05
N LEU A 26 12.40 -17.47 -19.56
CA LEU A 26 12.09 -18.05 -18.26
C LEU A 26 12.71 -17.26 -17.09
N VAL A 27 11.93 -17.12 -16.02
CA VAL A 27 12.41 -16.69 -14.71
C VAL A 27 12.83 -17.94 -13.94
N ARG A 28 14.15 -18.13 -13.79
CA ARG A 28 14.74 -19.35 -13.22
C ARG A 28 15.35 -19.08 -11.84
N GLY A 29 15.32 -20.12 -11.00
CA GLY A 29 16.13 -20.25 -9.80
C GLY A 29 16.99 -21.51 -9.85
N ASP A 30 17.56 -21.91 -8.71
CA ASP A 30 18.37 -23.14 -8.57
C ASP A 30 17.53 -24.44 -8.54
N SER A 31 16.20 -24.33 -8.71
CA SER A 31 15.27 -25.46 -8.69
C SER A 31 14.97 -26.01 -10.10
N ASN A 32 14.44 -27.23 -10.19
CA ASN A 32 13.91 -27.82 -11.44
C ASN A 32 12.58 -27.18 -11.90
N ILE A 33 12.19 -26.07 -11.29
CA ILE A 33 10.98 -25.31 -11.57
C ILE A 33 11.39 -23.89 -11.95
N ALA A 34 10.86 -23.42 -13.07
CA ALA A 34 11.00 -22.05 -13.52
C ALA A 34 9.61 -21.42 -13.66
N PHE A 35 9.57 -20.12 -13.85
CA PHE A 35 8.35 -19.35 -14.06
C PHE A 35 8.37 -18.80 -15.49
N ALA A 36 7.50 -19.33 -16.35
CA ALA A 36 7.37 -18.91 -17.73
C ALA A 36 6.43 -17.71 -17.84
N PRO A 37 6.80 -16.64 -18.56
CA PRO A 37 5.90 -15.55 -18.86
C PRO A 37 4.64 -16.06 -19.56
N ALA A 38 3.55 -15.40 -19.24
CA ALA A 38 2.23 -15.72 -19.71
C ALA A 38 1.50 -14.44 -20.13
N SER A 39 0.42 -14.62 -20.90
CA SER A 39 -0.43 -13.51 -21.30
C SER A 39 -1.88 -13.73 -20.88
N GLU A 40 -2.54 -12.65 -20.49
CA GLU A 40 -3.97 -12.61 -20.19
C GLU A 40 -4.60 -11.34 -20.81
N PRO A 41 -5.89 -11.39 -21.20
CA PRO A 41 -6.56 -10.25 -21.85
C PRO A 41 -6.60 -8.96 -21.03
N TYR A 42 -6.55 -9.05 -19.69
CA TYR A 42 -6.63 -7.88 -18.82
C TYR A 42 -5.30 -7.13 -18.68
N GLN A 43 -4.17 -7.68 -19.15
CA GLN A 43 -2.89 -6.98 -19.09
C GLN A 43 -2.94 -5.68 -19.89
N ARG A 44 -2.23 -4.67 -19.38
CA ARG A 44 -2.01 -3.40 -20.05
C ARG A 44 -0.62 -3.35 -20.66
N ARG A 45 -0.54 -2.61 -21.76
CA ARG A 45 0.70 -2.16 -22.38
C ARG A 45 0.78 -0.67 -22.14
N LEU A 46 1.77 -0.23 -21.38
CA LEU A 46 1.87 1.17 -20.98
C LEU A 46 3.32 1.64 -20.94
N LYS A 47 3.51 2.94 -21.14
CA LYS A 47 4.76 3.64 -20.81
C LYS A 47 4.59 4.31 -19.46
N LEU A 48 5.62 4.32 -18.61
CA LEU A 48 5.55 5.07 -17.36
C LEU A 48 5.50 6.58 -17.65
N VAL A 49 6.32 7.06 -18.60
CA VAL A 49 6.31 8.43 -19.12
C VAL A 49 5.73 8.41 -20.53
N GLN A 50 4.52 8.95 -20.74
CA GLN A 50 3.82 8.78 -22.03
C GLN A 50 4.55 9.44 -23.19
N ASN A 51 5.08 10.63 -22.95
CA ASN A 51 5.60 11.53 -23.98
C ASN A 51 7.09 11.33 -24.26
N ASP A 52 7.77 10.42 -23.53
CA ASP A 52 9.16 10.09 -23.81
C ASP A 52 9.24 9.04 -24.96
N PRO A 53 9.86 9.39 -26.10
CA PRO A 53 10.00 8.47 -27.22
C PRO A 53 10.92 7.28 -26.90
N ASN A 54 11.86 7.43 -25.96
CA ASN A 54 12.81 6.39 -25.55
C ASN A 54 12.27 5.51 -24.42
N GLU A 55 11.19 5.92 -23.76
CA GLU A 55 10.53 5.14 -22.72
C GLU A 55 10.00 3.84 -23.32
N ARG A 56 10.45 2.72 -22.74
CA ARG A 56 10.03 1.39 -23.18
C ARG A 56 8.59 1.14 -22.75
N GLU A 57 7.82 0.54 -23.65
CA GLU A 57 6.51 0.02 -23.28
C GLU A 57 6.69 -1.26 -22.47
N ILE A 58 5.99 -1.34 -21.34
CA ILE A 58 6.00 -2.48 -20.43
C ILE A 58 4.65 -3.20 -20.47
N THR A 59 4.68 -4.51 -20.18
CA THR A 59 3.47 -5.30 -19.92
C THR A 59 3.20 -5.29 -18.42
N PHE A 60 1.99 -4.88 -18.02
CA PHE A 60 1.57 -4.71 -16.62
C PHE A 60 0.23 -5.42 -16.34
N PRO A 61 0.12 -6.27 -15.31
CA PRO A 61 1.24 -6.83 -14.53
C PRO A 61 2.07 -7.82 -15.35
N LEU A 62 3.26 -8.19 -14.88
CA LEU A 62 3.92 -9.41 -15.37
C LEU A 62 3.10 -10.62 -14.92
N ILE A 63 2.81 -11.54 -15.82
CA ILE A 63 2.16 -12.80 -15.48
C ILE A 63 3.14 -13.93 -15.70
N VAL A 64 3.24 -14.83 -14.73
CA VAL A 64 4.10 -16.01 -14.83
C VAL A 64 3.37 -17.27 -14.40
N ARG A 65 3.73 -18.41 -14.99
CA ARG A 65 3.23 -19.74 -14.63
C ARG A 65 4.39 -20.67 -14.31
N PRO A 66 4.28 -21.52 -13.28
CA PRO A 66 5.35 -22.44 -12.97
C PRO A 66 5.42 -23.55 -14.02
N VAL A 67 6.64 -23.91 -14.44
CA VAL A 67 6.93 -24.95 -15.44
C VAL A 67 8.08 -25.81 -14.96
N ARG A 68 8.01 -27.13 -15.20
CA ARG A 68 9.12 -28.04 -14.93
C ARG A 68 10.17 -27.91 -16.02
N THR A 69 11.42 -27.66 -15.64
CA THR A 69 12.54 -27.49 -16.59
C THR A 69 13.14 -28.83 -17.03
N ASN A 70 12.82 -29.92 -16.33
CA ASN A 70 13.29 -31.27 -16.62
C ASN A 70 12.40 -32.06 -17.61
N GLY A 71 11.36 -31.43 -18.17
CA GLY A 71 10.43 -32.05 -19.12
C GLY A 71 9.37 -32.96 -18.52
N SER A 72 9.28 -33.07 -17.19
CA SER A 72 8.22 -33.83 -16.53
C SER A 72 6.85 -33.14 -16.70
N THR A 73 5.80 -33.94 -16.88
CA THR A 73 4.40 -33.51 -16.97
C THR A 73 3.62 -33.68 -15.67
N GLU A 74 4.27 -34.17 -14.61
CA GLU A 74 3.63 -34.37 -13.32
C GLU A 74 3.17 -33.03 -12.72
N PRO A 75 1.98 -32.98 -12.08
CA PRO A 75 1.53 -31.79 -11.38
C PRO A 75 2.57 -31.29 -10.37
N LEU A 76 2.67 -29.97 -10.22
CA LEU A 76 3.50 -29.36 -9.19
C LEU A 76 2.85 -29.49 -7.83
N THR A 77 3.65 -29.78 -6.81
CA THR A 77 3.20 -29.77 -5.42
C THR A 77 3.43 -28.40 -4.77
N THR A 78 2.71 -28.11 -3.69
CA THR A 78 2.89 -26.87 -2.90
C THR A 78 4.33 -26.72 -2.39
N PRO A 79 4.96 -27.73 -1.74
CA PRO A 79 6.32 -27.59 -1.23
C PRO A 79 7.36 -27.33 -2.33
N GLU A 80 7.22 -27.98 -3.48
CA GLU A 80 8.07 -27.73 -4.65
C GLU A 80 7.94 -26.26 -5.13
N THR A 81 6.72 -25.73 -5.15
CA THR A 81 6.45 -24.35 -5.55
C THR A 81 7.04 -23.35 -4.54
N VAL A 82 6.84 -23.60 -3.25
CA VAL A 82 7.37 -22.78 -2.15
C VAL A 82 8.91 -22.73 -2.20
N GLU A 83 9.57 -23.86 -2.45
CA GLU A 83 11.04 -23.87 -2.57
C GLU A 83 11.50 -23.12 -3.82
N SER A 84 10.79 -23.25 -4.96
CA SER A 84 11.21 -22.63 -6.22
C SER A 84 11.27 -21.10 -6.17
N VAL A 85 10.39 -20.46 -5.39
CA VAL A 85 10.33 -18.99 -5.27
C VAL A 85 11.40 -18.41 -4.34
N ARG A 86 12.12 -19.22 -3.56
CA ARG A 86 13.21 -18.73 -2.70
C ARG A 86 14.29 -17.99 -3.50
N SER A 87 14.53 -18.41 -4.73
CA SER A 87 15.46 -17.74 -5.65
C SER A 87 15.05 -16.30 -6.04
N LEU A 88 13.78 -15.96 -5.83
CA LEU A 88 13.23 -14.63 -6.11
C LEU A 88 13.30 -13.69 -4.90
N ALA A 89 13.52 -14.24 -3.70
CA ALA A 89 13.53 -13.54 -2.43
C ALA A 89 14.75 -12.61 -2.30
N PRO A 90 14.68 -11.57 -1.45
CA PRO A 90 15.85 -10.77 -1.10
C PRO A 90 16.87 -11.59 -0.31
N ALA A 91 18.15 -11.28 -0.53
CA ALA A 91 19.24 -11.79 0.29
C ALA A 91 19.44 -10.92 1.54
N PRO A 92 19.90 -11.50 2.67
CA PRO A 92 20.30 -10.73 3.86
C PRO A 92 21.36 -9.68 3.51
N ALA A 93 21.11 -8.43 3.92
CA ALA A 93 22.01 -7.30 3.80
C ALA A 93 21.54 -6.15 4.71
N SER A 94 22.49 -5.33 5.16
CA SER A 94 22.20 -4.08 5.90
C SER A 94 21.71 -2.95 5.00
N GLU A 95 22.24 -2.89 3.78
CA GLU A 95 21.83 -1.97 2.73
C GLU A 95 20.88 -2.62 1.74
N TYR A 96 20.12 -1.78 1.06
CA TYR A 96 19.17 -2.24 0.06
C TYR A 96 19.86 -2.89 -1.14
N ARG A 97 19.48 -4.12 -1.43
CA ARG A 97 19.86 -4.85 -2.65
C ARG A 97 18.59 -5.41 -3.28
N PRO A 98 18.27 -5.05 -4.53
CA PRO A 98 17.07 -5.53 -5.18
C PRO A 98 17.12 -7.06 -5.28
N SER A 99 16.01 -7.70 -4.89
CA SER A 99 15.80 -9.12 -5.14
C SER A 99 15.46 -9.34 -6.60
N ARG A 100 15.52 -10.60 -7.06
CA ARG A 100 15.07 -10.92 -8.42
C ARG A 100 13.57 -10.61 -8.60
N LEU A 101 12.76 -10.80 -7.56
CA LEU A 101 11.36 -10.39 -7.60
C LEU A 101 11.21 -8.87 -7.77
N GLN A 102 11.98 -8.05 -7.04
CA GLN A 102 11.93 -6.61 -7.23
C GLN A 102 12.34 -6.21 -8.65
N GLU A 103 13.42 -6.79 -9.19
CA GLU A 103 13.84 -6.49 -10.57
C GLU A 103 12.71 -6.76 -11.59
N LEU A 104 11.93 -7.83 -11.38
CA LEU A 104 10.76 -8.14 -12.20
C LEU A 104 9.64 -7.13 -12.00
N MET A 105 9.34 -6.75 -10.75
CA MET A 105 8.35 -5.72 -10.45
C MET A 105 8.75 -4.38 -11.09
N ASP A 106 9.98 -3.90 -10.90
CA ASP A 106 10.50 -2.66 -11.49
C ASP A 106 10.39 -2.66 -13.02
N ALA A 107 10.75 -3.78 -13.67
CA ALA A 107 10.70 -3.92 -15.12
C ALA A 107 9.27 -3.98 -15.69
N HIS A 108 8.29 -4.34 -14.86
CA HIS A 108 6.90 -4.59 -15.27
C HIS A 108 5.89 -3.73 -14.53
N GLY A 109 6.31 -2.58 -13.99
CA GLY A 109 5.38 -1.58 -13.45
C GLY A 109 4.83 -1.92 -12.06
N GLY A 110 5.54 -2.73 -11.29
CA GLY A 110 5.33 -2.92 -9.87
C GLY A 110 4.48 -4.12 -9.47
N ALA A 111 4.11 -5.02 -10.38
CA ALA A 111 3.28 -6.17 -10.04
C ALA A 111 3.64 -7.44 -10.81
N VAL A 112 3.68 -8.57 -10.10
CA VAL A 112 3.87 -9.92 -10.65
C VAL A 112 2.72 -10.82 -10.21
N HIS A 113 2.04 -11.43 -11.18
CA HIS A 113 0.93 -12.35 -10.97
C HIS A 113 1.38 -13.78 -11.28
N PHE A 114 1.57 -14.57 -10.24
CA PHE A 114 1.83 -16.00 -10.33
C PHE A 114 0.51 -16.73 -10.52
N LYS A 115 0.32 -17.36 -11.68
CA LYS A 115 -0.93 -18.06 -12.02
C LYS A 115 -0.77 -19.57 -11.97
N GLY A 116 -1.83 -20.24 -11.53
CA GLY A 116 -1.92 -21.70 -11.54
C GLY A 116 -0.97 -22.39 -10.55
N LEU A 117 -0.71 -21.77 -9.40
CA LEU A 117 0.04 -22.40 -8.33
C LEU A 117 -0.82 -23.46 -7.62
N PRO A 118 -0.24 -24.54 -7.09
CA PRO A 118 -0.96 -25.55 -6.31
C PRO A 118 -1.34 -25.09 -4.89
N ILE A 119 -1.58 -23.79 -4.67
CA ILE A 119 -1.95 -23.21 -3.37
C ILE A 119 -3.46 -23.38 -3.14
N ARG A 120 -3.84 -24.01 -2.02
CA ARG A 120 -5.25 -24.34 -1.72
C ARG A 120 -5.72 -23.83 -0.35
N SER A 121 -4.79 -23.43 0.52
CA SER A 121 -5.08 -22.97 1.88
C SER A 121 -4.41 -21.63 2.21
N ALA A 122 -4.80 -21.04 3.35
CA ALA A 122 -4.12 -19.86 3.87
C ALA A 122 -2.70 -20.19 4.35
N ASP A 123 -2.47 -21.40 4.89
CA ASP A 123 -1.15 -21.89 5.28
C ASP A 123 -0.23 -22.07 4.08
N ASP A 124 -0.73 -22.65 2.97
CA ASP A 124 0.05 -22.76 1.72
C ASP A 124 0.52 -21.39 1.22
N PHE A 125 -0.37 -20.39 1.32
CA PHE A 125 -0.06 -19.01 0.93
C PHE A 125 0.92 -18.36 1.92
N SER A 126 0.76 -18.61 3.22
CA SER A 126 1.71 -18.18 4.27
C SER A 126 3.11 -18.72 3.95
N ASP A 127 3.25 -20.02 3.72
CA ASP A 127 4.53 -20.65 3.39
C ASP A 127 5.17 -20.05 2.13
N PHE A 128 4.35 -19.81 1.09
CA PHE A 128 4.78 -19.14 -0.13
C PHE A 128 5.32 -17.73 0.14
N MET A 129 4.61 -16.93 0.94
CA MET A 129 5.03 -15.56 1.27
C MET A 129 6.27 -15.53 2.17
N HIS A 130 6.38 -16.43 3.15
CA HIS A 130 7.58 -16.56 3.97
C HIS A 130 8.81 -16.99 3.14
N SER A 131 8.63 -17.80 2.10
CA SER A 131 9.72 -18.12 1.16
C SER A 131 10.16 -16.89 0.36
N LEU A 132 9.20 -16.06 -0.09
CA LEU A 132 9.50 -14.79 -0.78
C LEU A 132 10.07 -13.71 0.14
N ALA A 133 9.78 -13.77 1.43
CA ALA A 133 10.30 -12.82 2.42
C ALA A 133 11.82 -12.95 2.63
N GLY A 134 12.38 -14.10 2.27
CA GLY A 134 13.77 -14.46 2.50
C GLY A 134 14.00 -14.93 3.94
N ALA A 135 15.06 -15.72 4.13
CA ALA A 135 15.38 -16.32 5.42
C ALA A 135 16.61 -15.63 6.05
N PRO A 136 16.57 -15.28 7.34
CA PRO A 136 17.75 -14.78 8.03
C PRO A 136 18.78 -15.92 8.16
N PRO A 137 20.09 -15.62 8.08
CA PRO A 137 21.12 -16.60 8.37
C PRO A 137 21.06 -16.99 9.85
N SER A 138 21.53 -18.19 10.18
CA SER A 138 21.41 -18.78 11.52
C SER A 138 22.06 -17.96 12.65
N SER A 139 22.89 -16.97 12.34
CA SER A 139 23.57 -16.09 13.29
C SER A 139 23.56 -14.61 12.87
N ALA A 140 22.51 -14.17 12.16
CA ALA A 140 22.44 -12.81 11.62
C ALA A 140 22.48 -11.74 12.72
N ASP A 141 23.29 -10.71 12.54
CA ASP A 141 23.10 -9.43 13.20
C ASP A 141 21.71 -8.89 12.77
N PRO A 142 20.87 -8.36 13.69
CA PRO A 142 19.63 -7.67 13.32
C PRO A 142 19.78 -6.69 12.15
N GLY A 143 20.93 -6.01 12.04
CA GLY A 143 21.27 -5.13 10.93
C GLY A 143 21.26 -5.81 9.56
N GLU A 144 21.66 -7.08 9.45
CA GLU A 144 21.73 -7.84 8.19
C GLU A 144 20.36 -8.31 7.69
N THR A 145 19.32 -8.21 8.52
CA THR A 145 17.95 -8.58 8.13
C THR A 145 17.17 -7.44 7.50
N ARG A 146 17.74 -6.22 7.43
CA ARG A 146 17.05 -5.02 6.90
C ARG A 146 16.68 -5.13 5.42
N ASN A 147 17.37 -5.97 4.66
CA ASN A 147 17.02 -6.25 3.26
C ASN A 147 16.00 -7.38 3.09
N LEU A 148 15.72 -8.16 4.14
CA LEU A 148 14.65 -9.15 4.13
C LEU A 148 13.29 -8.47 4.33
N TRP A 149 12.22 -9.21 4.02
CA TRP A 149 10.88 -8.76 4.35
C TRP A 149 10.53 -9.14 5.79
N HIS A 150 9.94 -8.19 6.49
CA HIS A 150 9.37 -8.34 7.82
C HIS A 150 7.86 -8.22 7.69
N ALA A 151 7.13 -9.00 8.47
CA ALA A 151 5.68 -8.87 8.46
C ALA A 151 5.27 -7.45 8.86
N HIS A 152 4.39 -6.85 8.08
CA HIS A 152 3.89 -5.51 8.38
C HIS A 152 3.05 -5.52 9.66
N VAL A 153 3.19 -4.46 10.46
CA VAL A 153 2.40 -4.27 11.67
C VAL A 153 1.37 -3.18 11.41
N ASP A 154 0.09 -3.52 11.56
CA ASP A 154 -0.97 -2.56 11.32
C ASP A 154 -0.99 -1.47 12.40
N LYS A 155 -1.09 -0.20 11.99
CA LYS A 155 -1.18 0.98 12.88
C LYS A 155 -2.20 1.99 12.36
N GLY A 156 -3.18 2.35 13.19
CA GLY A 156 -4.21 3.31 12.81
C GLY A 156 -5.16 2.80 11.72
N LEU A 157 -5.31 1.49 11.58
CA LEU A 157 -6.17 0.86 10.57
C LEU A 157 -7.66 1.01 10.91
N MET A 158 -8.49 1.18 9.88
CA MET A 158 -9.96 1.24 10.03
C MET A 158 -10.67 -0.08 9.67
N VAL A 159 -9.96 -0.95 8.97
CA VAL A 159 -10.48 -2.17 8.33
C VAL A 159 -10.27 -3.36 9.26
N ILE A 160 -11.29 -4.22 9.32
CA ILE A 160 -11.22 -5.47 10.07
C ILE A 160 -10.47 -6.50 9.24
N ARG A 161 -9.47 -7.15 9.85
CA ARG A 161 -8.76 -8.28 9.27
C ARG A 161 -8.87 -9.48 10.18
N HIS A 162 -9.32 -10.61 9.65
CA HIS A 162 -9.30 -11.87 10.39
C HIS A 162 -8.07 -12.66 9.99
N GLN A 163 -7.22 -12.98 10.96
CA GLN A 163 -6.06 -13.82 10.75
C GLN A 163 -6.51 -15.22 10.32
N MET A 164 -5.92 -15.71 9.24
CA MET A 164 -6.23 -17.03 8.65
C MET A 164 -5.06 -18.00 8.76
N ALA A 165 -3.83 -17.47 8.79
CA ALA A 165 -2.57 -18.20 8.98
C ALA A 165 -1.49 -17.17 9.45
N PRO A 166 -0.25 -17.57 9.79
CA PRO A 166 0.82 -16.62 10.06
C PRO A 166 0.97 -15.60 8.92
N ASN A 167 0.94 -14.31 9.27
CA ASN A 167 1.08 -13.18 8.34
C ASN A 167 0.13 -13.20 7.12
N VAL A 168 -1.02 -13.88 7.26
CA VAL A 168 -2.08 -13.96 6.26
C VAL A 168 -3.42 -13.65 6.92
N ALA A 169 -4.15 -12.69 6.35
CA ALA A 169 -5.46 -12.30 6.81
C ALA A 169 -6.45 -12.15 5.65
N THR A 170 -7.72 -11.89 5.93
CA THR A 170 -8.72 -11.60 4.90
C THR A 170 -8.43 -10.25 4.19
N ALA A 171 -8.53 -10.22 2.85
CA ALA A 171 -8.12 -9.06 2.04
C ALA A 171 -9.12 -7.86 2.09
N ASN A 172 -10.42 -8.15 2.19
CA ASN A 172 -11.50 -7.24 2.60
C ASN A 172 -12.82 -8.04 2.64
N GLU A 173 -13.59 -7.90 3.71
CA GLU A 173 -14.85 -8.61 3.97
C GLU A 173 -16.11 -7.81 3.64
N GLY A 174 -15.95 -6.64 3.00
CA GLY A 174 -17.07 -5.79 2.64
C GLY A 174 -18.09 -6.47 1.73
N PRO A 175 -19.35 -6.01 1.74
CA PRO A 175 -20.43 -6.61 0.98
C PRO A 175 -20.06 -6.82 -0.51
N PRO A 176 -20.55 -7.90 -1.15
CA PRO A 176 -20.17 -8.26 -2.51
C PRO A 176 -20.60 -7.25 -3.58
N HIS A 177 -21.61 -6.44 -3.28
CA HIS A 177 -22.12 -5.40 -4.17
C HIS A 177 -21.33 -4.08 -4.09
N GLN A 178 -20.46 -3.91 -3.10
CA GLN A 178 -19.73 -2.66 -2.88
C GLN A 178 -18.36 -2.69 -3.57
N SER A 179 -18.09 -1.70 -4.39
CA SER A 179 -16.75 -1.45 -4.94
C SER A 179 -15.81 -0.84 -3.90
N ILE A 180 -14.52 -1.08 -4.03
CA ILE A 180 -13.47 -0.30 -3.37
C ILE A 180 -12.75 0.48 -4.46
N GLY A 181 -12.58 1.79 -4.29
CA GLY A 181 -11.84 2.60 -5.25
C GLY A 181 -10.32 2.37 -5.17
N SER A 182 -9.59 2.79 -6.19
CA SER A 182 -8.13 2.64 -6.25
C SER A 182 -7.43 3.37 -5.10
N HIS A 183 -6.49 2.68 -4.48
CA HIS A 183 -5.63 3.19 -3.41
C HIS A 183 -4.33 2.40 -3.31
N ASN A 184 -3.31 2.99 -2.68
CA ASN A 184 -2.19 2.24 -2.15
C ASN A 184 -2.56 1.73 -0.74
N GLU A 185 -2.07 0.56 -0.36
CA GLU A 185 -2.28 0.05 1.00
C GLU A 185 -1.64 1.04 1.98
N TYR A 186 -2.41 1.51 2.97
CA TYR A 186 -1.98 2.59 3.87
C TYR A 186 -1.54 3.90 3.19
N GLY A 187 -2.03 4.21 1.98
CA GLY A 187 -1.69 5.45 1.26
C GLY A 187 -2.10 6.76 1.96
N LEU A 188 -2.94 6.66 3.00
CA LEU A 188 -3.35 7.76 3.88
C LEU A 188 -2.50 7.88 5.16
N SER A 189 -1.55 6.97 5.38
CA SER A 189 -0.71 6.87 6.58
C SER A 189 0.77 7.13 6.27
N THR A 190 1.54 7.36 7.34
CA THR A 190 3.01 7.44 7.34
C THR A 190 3.65 6.08 7.56
N HIS A 191 2.89 5.13 8.13
CA HIS A 191 3.26 3.73 8.30
C HIS A 191 2.53 2.89 7.24
N TYR A 192 3.28 2.29 6.31
CA TYR A 192 2.71 1.55 5.19
C TYR A 192 3.64 0.43 4.73
N PRO A 193 3.10 -0.69 4.21
CA PRO A 193 3.90 -1.79 3.72
C PRO A 193 4.60 -1.41 2.42
N SER A 194 5.81 -1.94 2.23
CA SER A 194 6.48 -1.89 0.92
C SER A 194 5.88 -2.86 -0.09
N VAL A 195 5.42 -4.02 0.37
CA VAL A 195 4.94 -5.10 -0.48
C VAL A 195 3.60 -5.61 0.05
N ILE A 196 2.66 -5.81 -0.86
CA ILE A 196 1.39 -6.46 -0.55
C ILE A 196 1.19 -7.63 -1.51
N ALA A 197 0.53 -8.68 -1.03
CA ALA A 197 0.18 -9.81 -1.86
C ALA A 197 -1.26 -10.26 -1.63
N PHE A 198 -1.92 -10.71 -2.69
CA PHE A 198 -3.25 -11.31 -2.64
C PHE A 198 -3.20 -12.74 -3.16
N CYS A 199 -3.92 -13.65 -2.52
CA CYS A 199 -4.08 -15.03 -2.95
C CYS A 199 -5.56 -15.40 -3.09
N CYS A 200 -5.92 -16.03 -4.21
CA CYS A 200 -7.26 -16.51 -4.45
C CYS A 200 -7.46 -17.96 -3.98
N LEU A 201 -8.13 -18.13 -2.85
CA LEU A 201 -8.53 -19.44 -2.33
C LEU A 201 -9.87 -19.92 -2.92
N SER A 202 -10.71 -19.00 -3.39
CA SER A 202 -11.95 -19.30 -4.11
C SER A 202 -12.31 -18.15 -5.04
N ALA A 203 -12.41 -18.44 -6.34
CA ALA A 203 -12.68 -17.45 -7.37
C ALA A 203 -14.19 -17.13 -7.44
N PRO A 204 -14.56 -15.84 -7.65
CA PRO A 204 -15.96 -15.44 -7.84
C PRO A 204 -16.58 -16.10 -9.07
N THR A 205 -17.91 -16.25 -9.06
CA THR A 205 -18.64 -16.71 -10.25
C THR A 205 -18.62 -15.66 -11.35
N SER A 206 -18.75 -14.37 -10.99
CA SER A 206 -18.63 -13.24 -11.92
C SER A 206 -18.17 -11.99 -11.17
N GLY A 207 -17.51 -11.08 -11.87
CA GLY A 207 -16.94 -9.86 -11.28
C GLY A 207 -15.79 -10.16 -10.30
N GLY A 208 -15.64 -9.33 -9.27
CA GLY A 208 -14.71 -9.56 -8.15
C GLY A 208 -13.23 -9.49 -8.50
N GLN A 209 -12.91 -8.94 -9.67
CA GLN A 209 -11.56 -8.59 -10.06
C GLN A 209 -10.92 -7.67 -9.03
N THR A 210 -9.59 -7.68 -9.02
CA THR A 210 -8.78 -6.68 -8.33
C THR A 210 -8.19 -5.75 -9.38
N PRO A 211 -8.83 -4.62 -9.73
CA PRO A 211 -8.21 -3.65 -10.61
C PRO A 211 -6.92 -3.13 -9.98
N ILE A 212 -5.86 -3.07 -10.78
CA ILE A 212 -4.58 -2.46 -10.39
C ILE A 212 -4.19 -1.38 -11.38
N ALA A 213 -3.61 -0.28 -10.90
CA ALA A 213 -3.15 0.84 -11.71
C ALA A 213 -1.74 1.28 -11.30
N ASN A 214 -0.88 1.58 -12.26
CA ASN A 214 0.50 1.96 -11.99
C ASN A 214 0.60 3.43 -11.50
N SER A 215 1.05 3.62 -10.26
CA SER A 215 1.18 4.92 -9.58
C SER A 215 2.15 5.88 -10.28
N LEU A 216 3.19 5.38 -10.97
CA LEU A 216 4.16 6.21 -11.68
C LEU A 216 3.57 6.77 -12.99
N ALA A 217 2.88 5.91 -13.75
CA ALA A 217 2.14 6.31 -14.94
C ALA A 217 1.00 7.26 -14.56
N LEU A 218 0.30 7.01 -13.45
CA LEU A 218 -0.73 7.92 -12.93
C LEU A 218 -0.17 9.30 -12.65
N TYR A 219 0.99 9.39 -11.98
CA TYR A 219 1.64 10.68 -11.76
C TYR A 219 1.91 11.39 -13.09
N ASP A 220 2.50 10.72 -14.08
CA ASP A 220 2.81 11.30 -15.38
C ASP A 220 1.56 11.83 -16.12
N ARG A 221 0.48 11.03 -16.14
CA ARG A 221 -0.78 11.43 -16.78
C ARG A 221 -1.42 12.61 -16.07
N LEU A 222 -1.45 12.60 -14.74
CA LEU A 222 -2.05 13.69 -13.95
C LEU A 222 -1.23 14.97 -14.01
N ASN A 223 0.10 14.86 -14.03
CA ASN A 223 0.97 16.03 -14.17
C ASN A 223 0.77 16.70 -15.54
N SER A 224 0.43 15.90 -16.57
CA SER A 224 0.11 16.41 -17.90
C SER A 224 -1.31 16.98 -18.00
N SER A 225 -2.32 16.34 -17.40
CA SER A 225 -3.73 16.71 -17.56
C SER A 225 -4.23 17.74 -16.54
N VAL A 226 -3.72 17.70 -15.32
CA VAL A 226 -4.10 18.57 -14.19
C VAL A 226 -2.84 19.03 -13.42
N PRO A 227 -1.89 19.75 -14.05
CA PRO A 227 -0.61 20.12 -13.42
C PRO A 227 -0.78 20.88 -12.10
N GLY A 228 -1.78 21.78 -11.99
CA GLY A 228 -2.04 22.51 -10.75
C GLY A 228 -2.46 21.62 -9.58
N TYR A 229 -3.13 20.50 -9.84
CA TYR A 229 -3.44 19.48 -8.84
C TYR A 229 -2.17 18.81 -8.32
N VAL A 230 -1.32 18.35 -9.26
CA VAL A 230 -0.06 17.68 -8.93
C VAL A 230 0.91 18.61 -8.21
N GLU A 231 1.06 19.86 -8.66
CA GLU A 231 1.89 20.87 -8.00
C GLU A 231 1.43 21.07 -6.54
N LYS A 232 0.13 21.19 -6.32
CA LYS A 232 -0.41 21.48 -4.99
C LYS A 232 -0.28 20.30 -4.05
N ILE A 233 -0.50 19.06 -4.52
CA ILE A 233 -0.17 17.86 -3.75
C ILE A 233 1.32 17.82 -3.44
N THR A 234 2.18 18.06 -4.45
CA THR A 234 3.63 18.02 -4.28
C THR A 234 4.13 19.08 -3.29
N ARG A 235 3.43 20.21 -3.15
CA ARG A 235 3.81 21.28 -2.23
C ARG A 235 3.22 21.12 -0.84
N ARG A 236 1.95 20.72 -0.74
CA ARG A 236 1.19 20.72 0.53
C ARG A 236 0.90 19.32 1.06
N GLY A 237 0.85 18.31 0.22
CA GLY A 237 0.35 16.99 0.56
C GLY A 237 -1.18 16.92 0.49
N LEU A 238 -1.75 15.97 1.22
CA LEU A 238 -3.18 15.67 1.30
C LEU A 238 -3.58 15.48 2.77
N THR A 239 -4.75 15.99 3.17
CA THR A 239 -5.40 15.59 4.42
C THR A 239 -6.42 14.49 4.15
N PHE A 240 -6.41 13.48 5.02
CA PHE A 240 -7.48 12.50 5.16
C PHE A 240 -8.07 12.60 6.57
N VAL A 241 -9.40 12.61 6.67
CA VAL A 241 -10.09 12.51 7.96
C VAL A 241 -10.57 11.07 8.14
N ILE A 242 -10.25 10.49 9.29
CA ILE A 242 -10.48 9.11 9.60
C ILE A 242 -11.32 9.04 10.87
N HIS A 243 -12.55 8.54 10.73
CA HIS A 243 -13.42 8.28 11.88
C HIS A 243 -13.10 6.92 12.49
N HIS A 244 -12.79 6.90 13.77
CA HIS A 244 -12.62 5.67 14.55
C HIS A 244 -13.77 5.58 15.58
N PRO A 245 -14.74 4.68 15.35
CA PRO A 245 -15.86 4.50 16.25
C PRO A 245 -15.43 3.80 17.55
N VAL A 246 -16.14 4.08 18.65
CA VAL A 246 -15.90 3.42 19.95
C VAL A 246 -16.11 1.92 19.86
N ALA A 247 -17.17 1.51 19.16
CA ALA A 247 -17.54 0.12 18.98
C ALA A 247 -17.53 -0.26 17.50
N LYS A 248 -17.43 -1.56 17.23
CA LYS A 248 -17.51 -2.09 15.86
C LYS A 248 -18.85 -1.70 15.23
N VAL A 249 -18.80 -1.00 14.10
CA VAL A 249 -20.00 -0.63 13.34
C VAL A 249 -20.48 -1.85 12.56
N LYS A 250 -21.73 -2.26 12.80
CA LYS A 250 -22.34 -3.40 12.11
C LYS A 250 -22.45 -3.10 10.62
N ASP A 251 -22.11 -4.08 9.78
CA ASP A 251 -22.20 -4.01 8.31
C ASP A 251 -21.31 -2.93 7.65
N SER A 252 -20.33 -2.37 8.39
CA SER A 252 -19.33 -1.46 7.84
C SER A 252 -18.00 -2.14 7.56
N VAL A 253 -17.40 -1.79 6.42
CA VAL A 253 -16.01 -2.12 6.07
C VAL A 253 -15.00 -1.23 6.80
N GLN A 254 -15.45 -0.06 7.25
CA GLN A 254 -14.74 0.93 8.03
C GLN A 254 -15.39 0.93 9.42
N GLY A 255 -14.85 0.15 10.34
CA GLY A 255 -15.59 -0.17 11.56
C GLY A 255 -14.77 -0.91 12.59
N ASN A 256 -13.45 -0.85 12.51
CA ASN A 256 -12.63 -1.34 13.61
C ASN A 256 -12.85 -0.44 14.83
N SER A 257 -13.00 -1.03 16.01
CA SER A 257 -13.09 -0.23 17.24
C SER A 257 -11.79 0.53 17.44
N LEU A 258 -11.90 1.77 17.92
CA LEU A 258 -10.76 2.61 18.29
C LEU A 258 -9.75 1.89 19.18
N TYR A 259 -10.24 1.03 20.07
CA TYR A 259 -9.46 0.32 21.08
C TYR A 259 -8.92 -1.04 20.64
N ASN A 260 -9.06 -1.38 19.36
CA ASN A 260 -8.44 -2.59 18.82
C ASN A 260 -6.94 -2.38 18.55
N PRO A 261 -6.10 -3.42 18.69
CA PRO A 261 -4.65 -3.34 18.48
C PRO A 261 -4.22 -2.74 17.14
N ASP A 262 -4.94 -3.07 16.06
CA ASP A 262 -4.61 -2.61 14.71
C ASP A 262 -5.01 -1.14 14.48
N SER A 263 -5.84 -0.57 15.37
CA SER A 263 -6.28 0.83 15.37
C SER A 263 -5.32 1.68 16.23
N PHE A 264 -5.82 2.26 17.35
CA PHE A 264 -5.04 2.99 18.35
C PHE A 264 -5.23 2.37 19.74
N GLY A 265 -5.64 1.11 19.81
CA GLY A 265 -5.73 0.35 21.05
C GLY A 265 -4.39 -0.21 21.52
N PRO A 266 -4.34 -0.80 22.71
CA PRO A 266 -3.16 -1.51 23.18
C PRO A 266 -2.87 -2.73 22.32
N THR A 267 -1.60 -3.01 22.08
CA THR A 267 -1.16 -4.24 21.43
C THR A 267 -1.28 -5.42 22.40
N PRO A 268 -1.40 -6.68 21.92
CA PRO A 268 -1.39 -7.85 22.79
C PRO A 268 -0.15 -7.93 23.71
N GLN A 269 0.97 -7.33 23.31
CA GLN A 269 2.23 -7.32 24.05
C GLN A 269 2.20 -6.35 25.24
N ASP A 270 1.39 -5.30 25.18
CA ASP A 270 1.32 -4.27 26.22
C ASP A 270 0.66 -4.80 27.51
N LYS A 271 -0.12 -5.88 27.41
CA LYS A 271 -0.84 -6.52 28.54
C LYS A 271 -1.71 -5.52 29.32
N ILE A 272 -2.29 -4.55 28.63
CA ILE A 272 -3.17 -3.53 29.22
C ILE A 272 -4.60 -4.05 29.25
N ASP A 273 -5.20 -4.11 30.43
CA ASP A 273 -6.63 -4.37 30.61
C ASP A 273 -7.41 -3.05 30.57
N LEU A 274 -8.04 -2.76 29.42
CA LEU A 274 -8.83 -1.55 29.22
C LEU A 274 -9.98 -1.41 30.22
N THR A 275 -10.48 -2.50 30.83
CA THR A 275 -11.57 -2.42 31.81
C THR A 275 -11.15 -1.82 33.15
N GLN A 276 -9.83 -1.76 33.41
CA GLN A 276 -9.25 -1.18 34.62
C GLN A 276 -8.86 0.29 34.46
N LEU A 277 -8.92 0.82 33.24
CA LEU A 277 -8.61 2.21 32.95
C LEU A 277 -9.84 3.10 33.06
N THR A 278 -9.66 4.31 33.59
CA THR A 278 -10.63 5.40 33.47
C THR A 278 -10.77 5.86 32.02
N GLU A 279 -11.87 6.53 31.69
CA GLU A 279 -12.05 7.08 30.34
C GLU A 279 -10.95 8.09 29.95
N ALA A 280 -10.44 8.85 30.91
CA ALA A 280 -9.31 9.77 30.66
C ALA A 280 -8.03 9.01 30.29
N GLU A 281 -7.72 7.92 30.99
CA GLU A 281 -6.55 7.08 30.68
C GLU A 281 -6.69 6.36 29.34
N LYS A 282 -7.90 5.88 28.99
CA LYS A 282 -8.18 5.30 27.67
C LYS A 282 -7.96 6.30 26.54
N ARG A 283 -8.44 7.54 26.72
CA ARG A 283 -8.23 8.62 25.75
C ARG A 283 -6.75 8.96 25.62
N GLN A 284 -6.04 9.09 26.74
CA GLN A 284 -4.60 9.37 26.72
C GLN A 284 -3.83 8.28 25.98
N LEU A 285 -4.16 7.00 26.19
CA LEU A 285 -3.54 5.89 25.47
C LEU A 285 -3.73 6.00 23.95
N VAL A 286 -4.95 6.33 23.51
CA VAL A 286 -5.24 6.53 22.08
C VAL A 286 -4.43 7.71 21.53
N GLU A 287 -4.39 8.83 22.25
CA GLU A 287 -3.64 10.02 21.86
C GLU A 287 -2.13 9.74 21.77
N ASP A 288 -1.58 8.98 22.72
CA ASP A 288 -0.18 8.57 22.72
C ASP A 288 0.13 7.68 21.51
N ASN A 289 -0.76 6.75 21.15
CA ASN A 289 -0.62 5.91 19.96
C ASN A 289 -0.73 6.71 18.65
N ILE A 290 -1.59 7.73 18.60
CA ILE A 290 -1.64 8.66 17.46
C ILE A 290 -0.30 9.41 17.37
N LEU A 291 0.23 9.89 18.50
CA LEU A 291 1.51 10.57 18.56
C LEU A 291 2.68 9.64 18.18
N ASP A 292 2.63 8.35 18.51
CA ASP A 292 3.62 7.36 18.08
C ASP A 292 3.62 7.16 16.57
N LEU A 293 2.45 7.00 15.96
CA LEU A 293 2.35 6.97 14.49
C LEU A 293 2.88 8.27 13.86
N ALA A 294 2.59 9.40 14.51
CA ALA A 294 3.05 10.71 14.10
C ALA A 294 4.57 10.89 14.21
N ARG A 295 5.24 10.15 15.12
CA ARG A 295 6.72 10.09 15.27
C ARG A 295 7.41 9.35 14.13
N GLU A 296 6.73 8.40 13.49
CA GLU A 296 7.30 7.60 12.40
C GLU A 296 7.43 8.38 11.09
N GLY A 297 6.74 9.52 10.98
CA GLY A 297 6.98 10.47 9.91
C GLY A 297 5.78 11.34 9.57
N GLY A 298 5.83 11.90 8.36
CA GLY A 298 4.84 12.80 7.76
C GLY A 298 5.49 13.91 6.92
N TRP A 299 4.76 15.01 6.69
CA TRP A 299 5.11 16.03 5.71
C TRP A 299 5.74 17.28 6.35
N GLY A 300 7.08 17.41 6.28
CA GLY A 300 7.81 18.61 6.75
C GLY A 300 9.33 18.46 6.83
N GLN A 301 10.08 19.57 6.90
CA GLN A 301 11.52 19.56 7.18
C GLN A 301 11.76 19.27 8.67
N PRO A 302 12.75 18.45 9.04
CA PRO A 302 13.25 18.42 10.41
C PRO A 302 13.78 19.82 10.76
N THR A 303 13.17 20.49 11.73
CA THR A 303 13.74 21.73 12.29
C THR A 303 14.82 21.35 13.30
N ALA A 304 15.94 22.06 13.30
CA ALA A 304 17.13 21.79 14.11
C ALA A 304 16.93 21.97 15.64
N ASP A 305 15.75 22.38 16.08
CA ASP A 305 15.40 22.49 17.50
C ASP A 305 14.97 21.12 18.03
N GLU A 306 15.96 20.25 18.26
CA GLU A 306 15.79 18.99 19.00
C GLU A 306 15.61 19.23 20.51
N ASP A 307 15.88 20.45 21.00
CA ASP A 307 15.95 20.80 22.44
C ASP A 307 14.89 21.81 22.93
N GLY A 308 13.86 22.14 22.13
CA GLY A 308 12.68 22.84 22.65
C GLY A 308 11.82 21.87 23.47
N GLU A 309 11.23 22.31 24.59
CA GLU A 309 10.39 21.50 25.51
C GLU A 309 9.06 20.93 24.93
N GLY A 310 9.04 20.57 23.65
CA GLY A 310 8.08 19.66 23.03
C GLY A 310 8.87 18.63 22.22
N LYS A 311 8.93 17.39 22.69
CA LYS A 311 9.92 16.35 22.32
C LYS A 311 9.85 15.82 20.87
N LEU A 312 9.23 16.51 19.93
CA LEU A 312 9.24 16.24 18.50
C LEU A 312 9.05 17.59 17.80
N GLY A 313 10.00 18.00 16.96
CA GLY A 313 9.89 19.23 16.17
C GLY A 313 8.48 19.33 15.57
N ALA A 314 7.82 20.46 15.78
CA ALA A 314 6.36 20.47 15.87
C ALA A 314 5.62 20.03 14.58
N TRP A 315 6.28 19.71 13.48
CA TRP A 315 5.65 19.10 12.30
C TRP A 315 5.22 17.63 12.52
N HIS A 316 5.96 16.80 13.28
CA HIS A 316 5.55 15.41 13.59
C HIS A 316 4.21 15.42 14.34
N GLN A 317 4.01 16.36 15.25
CA GLN A 317 2.72 16.58 15.92
C GLN A 317 1.70 17.37 15.09
N ARG A 318 2.10 18.14 14.06
CA ARG A 318 1.20 18.98 13.24
C ARG A 318 0.65 18.29 11.98
N GLY A 319 1.31 17.23 11.49
CA GLY A 319 0.81 16.40 10.39
C GLY A 319 -0.42 15.58 10.81
N PHE A 320 -0.56 15.36 12.11
CA PHE A 320 -1.71 14.71 12.71
C PHE A 320 -2.49 15.73 13.54
N SER A 321 -3.80 15.60 13.60
CA SER A 321 -4.62 16.27 14.60
C SER A 321 -5.85 15.41 14.86
N TRP A 322 -6.53 15.60 15.98
CA TRP A 322 -7.73 14.82 16.25
C TRP A 322 -8.81 15.62 16.97
N THR A 323 -10.02 15.08 16.94
CA THR A 323 -11.17 15.64 17.66
C THR A 323 -11.98 14.49 18.22
N TRP A 324 -12.12 14.46 19.54
CA TRP A 324 -13.07 13.59 20.22
C TRP A 324 -14.50 14.07 19.98
N LEU A 325 -15.37 13.14 19.65
CA LEU A 325 -16.79 13.38 19.45
C LEU A 325 -17.58 13.11 20.74
N GLU A 326 -18.79 13.63 20.83
CA GLU A 326 -19.66 13.51 22.03
C GLU A 326 -20.00 12.06 22.37
N ASP A 327 -20.07 11.18 21.36
CA ASP A 327 -20.32 9.75 21.50
C ASP A 327 -19.08 8.93 21.93
N GLY A 328 -17.94 9.61 22.12
CA GLY A 328 -16.66 9.01 22.51
C GLY A 328 -15.82 8.51 21.33
N SER A 329 -16.30 8.61 20.08
CA SER A 329 -15.48 8.31 18.91
C SER A 329 -14.46 9.42 18.64
N ILE A 330 -13.52 9.18 17.73
CA ILE A 330 -12.47 10.16 17.41
C ILE A 330 -12.30 10.30 15.90
N ASN A 331 -12.18 11.54 15.45
CA ASN A 331 -11.72 11.86 14.10
C ASN A 331 -10.23 12.14 14.14
N VAL A 332 -9.44 11.38 13.39
CA VAL A 332 -8.00 11.60 13.22
C VAL A 332 -7.75 12.15 11.82
N PHE A 333 -7.10 13.30 11.76
CA PHE A 333 -6.70 13.99 10.54
C PHE A 333 -5.26 13.60 10.25
N GLN A 334 -5.00 12.93 9.13
CA GLN A 334 -3.67 12.52 8.70
C GLN A 334 -3.26 13.32 7.48
N ARG A 335 -2.17 14.10 7.58
CA ARG A 335 -1.63 14.95 6.52
C ARG A 335 -0.36 14.33 5.96
N VAL A 336 -0.44 13.85 4.72
CA VAL A 336 0.58 12.99 4.10
C VAL A 336 1.02 13.48 2.71
N PRO A 337 2.23 13.13 2.23
CA PRO A 337 2.81 13.61 0.96
C PRO A 337 1.96 13.52 -0.32
N GLY A 338 1.02 12.58 -0.42
CA GLY A 338 0.22 12.32 -1.64
C GLY A 338 0.98 11.84 -2.89
N ILE A 339 2.26 12.20 -3.02
CA ILE A 339 3.21 11.79 -4.05
C ILE A 339 4.54 11.43 -3.36
N ARG A 340 5.16 10.32 -3.77
CA ARG A 340 6.43 9.81 -3.22
C ARG A 340 7.40 9.44 -4.33
N VAL A 341 8.69 9.40 -4.03
CA VAL A 341 9.73 8.92 -4.96
C VAL A 341 9.86 7.40 -4.81
N HIS A 342 9.73 6.68 -5.92
CA HIS A 342 9.93 5.24 -5.99
C HIS A 342 11.41 4.88 -5.67
N PRO A 343 11.70 4.07 -4.65
CA PRO A 343 13.07 3.81 -4.14
C PRO A 343 14.09 3.29 -5.15
N THR A 344 13.66 2.46 -6.11
CA THR A 344 14.56 1.84 -7.11
C THR A 344 14.60 2.60 -8.43
N LEU A 345 13.47 3.20 -8.82
CA LEU A 345 13.29 3.86 -10.11
C LEU A 345 13.62 5.35 -10.03
N GLY A 346 13.67 5.94 -8.83
CA GLY A 346 13.94 7.37 -8.63
C GLY A 346 12.86 8.28 -9.21
N ARG A 347 11.66 7.75 -9.46
CA ARG A 347 10.57 8.43 -10.18
C ARG A 347 9.41 8.77 -9.24
N PRO A 348 8.70 9.88 -9.47
CA PRO A 348 7.46 10.20 -8.76
C PRO A 348 6.38 9.12 -8.93
N ALA A 349 5.68 8.82 -7.84
CA ALA A 349 4.57 7.89 -7.78
C ALA A 349 3.39 8.53 -7.04
N TYR A 350 2.20 8.43 -7.63
CA TYR A 350 0.93 8.88 -7.07
C TYR A 350 0.47 7.94 -5.93
N PHE A 351 1.13 8.05 -4.77
CA PHE A 351 0.91 7.19 -3.61
C PHE A 351 -0.05 7.83 -2.59
N ASN A 352 -1.32 7.41 -2.62
CA ASN A 352 -2.38 7.96 -1.76
C ASN A 352 -3.69 7.13 -1.82
N ASN A 353 -4.71 7.60 -1.09
CA ASN A 353 -6.07 7.05 -1.08
C ASN A 353 -7.11 7.98 -1.72
N VAL A 354 -6.72 8.91 -2.60
CA VAL A 354 -7.67 9.88 -3.20
C VAL A 354 -8.79 9.17 -3.94
N GLY A 355 -8.44 8.19 -4.79
CA GLY A 355 -9.41 7.45 -5.61
C GLY A 355 -10.47 6.75 -4.76
N ASN A 356 -10.03 6.04 -3.72
CA ASN A 356 -10.94 5.36 -2.80
C ASN A 356 -11.82 6.34 -1.99
N ARG A 357 -11.23 7.39 -1.40
CA ARG A 357 -11.98 8.35 -0.58
C ARG A 357 -13.00 9.12 -1.42
N TYR A 358 -12.62 9.58 -2.61
CA TYR A 358 -13.55 10.20 -3.55
C TYR A 358 -14.71 9.25 -3.93
N ALA A 359 -14.42 8.00 -4.27
CA ALA A 359 -15.45 7.03 -4.65
C ALA A 359 -16.46 6.78 -3.52
N TYR A 360 -16.00 6.61 -2.28
CA TYR A 360 -16.87 6.43 -1.12
C TYR A 360 -17.71 7.68 -0.83
N SER A 361 -17.08 8.87 -0.82
CA SER A 361 -17.80 10.13 -0.64
C SER A 361 -18.90 10.31 -1.69
N LYS A 362 -18.59 10.02 -2.96
CA LYS A 362 -19.56 10.10 -4.05
C LYS A 362 -20.70 9.09 -3.89
N GLN A 363 -20.38 7.84 -3.59
CA GLN A 363 -21.35 6.76 -3.43
C GLN A 363 -22.38 7.08 -2.33
N HIS A 364 -21.96 7.75 -1.26
CA HIS A 364 -22.79 8.07 -0.10
C HIS A 364 -23.35 9.50 -0.09
N GLY A 365 -23.18 10.27 -1.18
CA GLY A 365 -23.67 11.65 -1.26
C GLY A 365 -22.95 12.63 -0.31
N CYS A 366 -21.71 12.32 0.05
CA CYS A 366 -20.89 13.04 1.03
C CYS A 366 -19.78 13.88 0.39
N LEU A 367 -19.91 14.28 -0.88
CA LEU A 367 -18.92 15.17 -1.52
C LEU A 367 -18.95 16.59 -0.94
N GLU A 368 -20.11 17.03 -0.46
CA GLU A 368 -20.30 18.34 0.18
C GLU A 368 -20.46 18.18 1.71
N PRO A 369 -20.09 19.21 2.50
CA PRO A 369 -20.38 19.23 3.93
C PRO A 369 -21.87 18.99 4.22
N PRO A 370 -22.20 18.26 5.31
CA PRO A 370 -21.34 17.84 6.42
C PRO A 370 -20.61 16.50 6.19
N HIS A 371 -20.59 15.97 4.96
CA HIS A 371 -19.97 14.67 4.63
C HIS A 371 -20.51 13.46 5.42
N TYR A 372 -21.75 13.53 5.91
CA TYR A 372 -22.38 12.48 6.72
C TYR A 372 -23.45 11.74 5.92
N SER A 373 -23.48 10.41 6.04
CA SER A 373 -24.49 9.55 5.43
C SER A 373 -25.45 9.01 6.49
N SER A 374 -26.70 9.47 6.48
CA SER A 374 -27.74 8.97 7.40
C SER A 374 -28.03 7.48 7.24
N GLU A 375 -27.86 6.93 6.02
CA GLU A 375 -28.04 5.49 5.76
C GLU A 375 -26.99 4.62 6.46
N LYS A 376 -25.73 5.09 6.49
CA LYS A 376 -24.59 4.37 7.06
C LYS A 376 -24.28 4.76 8.49
N ASN A 377 -24.87 5.87 8.96
CA ASN A 377 -24.58 6.49 10.24
C ASN A 377 -23.08 6.76 10.42
N ASP A 378 -22.43 7.30 9.39
CA ASP A 378 -20.98 7.49 9.34
C ASP A 378 -20.59 8.67 8.41
N PHE A 379 -19.36 9.16 8.57
CA PHE A 379 -18.77 10.25 7.82
C PHE A 379 -17.87 9.73 6.69
N PHE A 380 -18.06 10.27 5.48
CA PHE A 380 -17.25 9.97 4.29
C PHE A 380 -16.67 11.25 3.68
N PRO A 381 -15.79 11.99 4.38
CA PRO A 381 -15.19 13.19 3.84
C PRO A 381 -14.23 12.87 2.68
N PRO A 382 -14.28 13.63 1.58
CA PRO A 382 -13.29 13.53 0.51
C PRO A 382 -11.93 14.06 1.01
N PRO A 383 -10.82 13.76 0.29
CA PRO A 383 -9.53 14.34 0.62
C PRO A 383 -9.53 15.87 0.40
N SER A 384 -8.71 16.57 1.17
CA SER A 384 -8.49 18.01 1.07
C SER A 384 -6.99 18.34 0.98
N PHE A 385 -6.63 19.57 0.60
CA PHE A 385 -5.28 20.07 0.77
C PHE A 385 -5.09 20.57 2.21
N PRO A 386 -4.01 20.18 2.90
CA PRO A 386 -3.80 20.59 4.27
C PRO A 386 -3.58 22.09 4.36
N ARG A 387 -4.15 22.73 5.37
CA ARG A 387 -3.86 24.12 5.77
C ARG A 387 -2.34 24.34 5.95
N PRO A 388 -1.84 25.58 5.85
CA PRO A 388 -0.47 25.88 6.24
C PRO A 388 -0.18 25.40 7.66
N LEU A 389 0.94 24.69 7.84
CA LEU A 389 1.33 24.09 9.12
C LEU A 389 2.33 24.95 9.90
N ASP A 390 2.41 26.24 9.60
CA ASP A 390 3.32 27.20 10.27
C ASP A 390 2.96 27.49 11.74
N GLY A 391 1.82 26.97 12.22
CA GLY A 391 1.37 27.08 13.62
C GLY A 391 0.61 28.37 13.93
N ASN A 392 0.67 29.37 13.04
CA ASN A 392 -0.01 30.66 13.21
C ASN A 392 -1.23 30.80 12.29
N SER A 393 -1.38 29.91 11.31
CA SER A 393 -2.52 29.94 10.40
C SER A 393 -3.82 29.50 11.07
N THR A 394 -4.84 30.36 10.99
CA THR A 394 -6.25 30.06 11.32
C THR A 394 -7.01 29.49 10.12
N GLU A 395 -6.33 29.23 9.00
CA GLU A 395 -6.95 28.67 7.81
C GLU A 395 -7.38 27.21 8.06
N GLN A 396 -8.46 26.82 7.39
CA GLN A 396 -8.91 25.43 7.35
C GLN A 396 -8.24 24.69 6.19
N ASP A 397 -8.34 23.36 6.21
CA ASP A 397 -7.94 22.56 5.06
C ASP A 397 -8.78 22.97 3.84
N GLU A 398 -8.15 23.05 2.69
CA GLU A 398 -8.77 23.55 1.47
C GLU A 398 -9.35 22.40 0.65
N THR A 399 -10.62 22.49 0.29
CA THR A 399 -11.29 21.51 -0.58
C THR A 399 -10.54 21.35 -1.91
N ILE A 400 -10.36 20.10 -2.35
CA ILE A 400 -9.84 19.82 -3.68
C ILE A 400 -10.99 20.05 -4.69
N PRO A 401 -10.79 20.86 -5.75
CA PRO A 401 -11.79 21.04 -6.78
C PRO A 401 -12.32 19.72 -7.33
N LEU A 402 -13.65 19.59 -7.43
CA LEU A 402 -14.31 18.34 -7.80
C LEU A 402 -13.85 17.83 -9.17
N GLU A 403 -13.60 18.74 -10.12
CA GLU A 403 -13.11 18.42 -11.46
C GLU A 403 -11.70 17.79 -11.44
N TRP A 404 -10.87 18.12 -10.44
CA TRP A 404 -9.56 17.48 -10.25
C TRP A 404 -9.72 16.06 -9.72
N LEU A 405 -10.60 15.86 -8.73
CA LEU A 405 -10.91 14.53 -8.19
C LEU A 405 -11.52 13.62 -9.27
N GLU A 406 -12.44 14.14 -10.07
CA GLU A 406 -13.03 13.42 -11.20
C GLU A 406 -12.00 13.06 -12.28
N THR A 407 -11.11 13.98 -12.61
CA THR A 407 -10.04 13.72 -13.58
C THR A 407 -9.07 12.67 -13.05
N ALA A 408 -8.71 12.74 -11.76
CA ALA A 408 -7.88 11.72 -11.12
C ALA A 408 -8.55 10.35 -11.14
N HIS A 409 -9.85 10.28 -10.83
CA HIS A 409 -10.62 9.06 -10.86
C HIS A 409 -10.68 8.44 -12.26
N ARG A 410 -11.08 9.21 -13.29
CA ARG A 410 -11.15 8.72 -14.68
C ARG A 410 -9.79 8.26 -15.21
N THR A 411 -8.73 9.06 -14.98
CA THR A 411 -7.36 8.70 -15.40
C THR A 411 -6.92 7.39 -14.73
N THR A 412 -7.38 7.13 -13.51
CA THR A 412 -7.11 5.87 -12.82
C THR A 412 -7.83 4.71 -13.47
N GLU A 413 -9.13 4.85 -13.74
CA GLU A 413 -9.93 3.81 -14.43
C GLU A 413 -9.35 3.45 -15.82
N ASP A 414 -8.91 4.45 -16.59
CA ASP A 414 -8.32 4.24 -17.93
C ASP A 414 -7.03 3.40 -17.89
N LEU A 415 -6.27 3.50 -16.80
CA LEU A 415 -5.00 2.79 -16.62
C LEU A 415 -5.14 1.42 -15.94
N GLN A 416 -6.33 1.06 -15.44
CA GLN A 416 -6.52 -0.16 -14.68
C GLN A 416 -6.34 -1.43 -15.53
N ALA A 417 -5.56 -2.37 -15.02
CA ALA A 417 -5.61 -3.79 -15.40
C ALA A 417 -6.53 -4.52 -14.42
N HIS A 418 -7.62 -5.12 -14.92
CA HIS A 418 -8.63 -5.79 -14.08
C HIS A 418 -8.22 -7.24 -13.82
N VAL A 419 -7.44 -7.49 -12.77
CA VAL A 419 -6.90 -8.83 -12.50
C VAL A 419 -8.03 -9.82 -12.25
N GLU A 420 -8.09 -10.85 -13.11
CA GLU A 420 -9.03 -11.96 -13.01
C GLU A 420 -8.44 -13.13 -12.24
N TRP A 421 -9.23 -13.64 -11.29
CA TRP A 421 -8.81 -14.60 -10.29
C TRP A 421 -9.13 -16.04 -10.68
N HIS A 422 -8.15 -16.92 -10.58
CA HIS A 422 -8.33 -18.36 -10.50
C HIS A 422 -7.83 -18.87 -9.14
N GLN A 423 -8.37 -19.99 -8.67
CA GLN A 423 -7.91 -20.59 -7.42
C GLN A 423 -6.40 -20.92 -7.50
N GLY A 424 -5.65 -20.54 -6.47
CA GLY A 424 -4.21 -20.72 -6.35
C GLY A 424 -3.39 -19.57 -6.96
N ASP A 425 -4.02 -18.60 -7.61
CA ASP A 425 -3.32 -17.43 -8.11
C ASP A 425 -2.81 -16.56 -6.95
N VAL A 426 -1.57 -16.04 -7.09
CA VAL A 426 -0.95 -15.08 -6.17
C VAL A 426 -0.50 -13.84 -6.93
N LEU A 427 -0.98 -12.67 -6.54
CA LEU A 427 -0.55 -11.38 -7.06
C LEU A 427 0.33 -10.69 -6.01
N VAL A 428 1.59 -10.41 -6.35
CA VAL A 428 2.53 -9.65 -5.51
C VAL A 428 2.71 -8.26 -6.10
N ILE A 429 2.64 -7.25 -5.25
CA ILE A 429 2.60 -5.84 -5.62
C ILE A 429 3.63 -5.06 -4.80
N ASP A 430 4.46 -4.28 -5.50
CA ASP A 430 5.16 -3.13 -4.92
C ASP A 430 4.14 -2.03 -4.65
N ASN A 431 3.88 -1.78 -3.36
CA ASN A 431 2.84 -0.87 -2.92
C ASN A 431 3.12 0.58 -3.32
N LEU A 432 4.39 0.98 -3.48
CA LEU A 432 4.73 2.32 -3.97
C LEU A 432 4.44 2.49 -5.46
N ALA A 433 4.60 1.42 -6.23
CA ALA A 433 4.40 1.46 -7.68
C ALA A 433 2.95 1.27 -8.14
N VAL A 434 2.07 0.70 -7.30
CA VAL A 434 0.76 0.22 -7.77
C VAL A 434 -0.35 0.53 -6.77
N GLN A 435 -1.43 1.10 -7.30
CA GLN A 435 -2.73 1.17 -6.62
C GLN A 435 -3.56 -0.07 -6.94
N HIS A 436 -4.40 -0.49 -6.01
CA HIS A 436 -5.34 -1.59 -6.20
C HIS A 436 -6.76 -1.20 -5.75
N ALA A 437 -7.75 -1.96 -6.22
CA ALA A 437 -9.18 -1.72 -6.03
C ALA A 437 -9.93 -3.05 -5.93
N ARG A 438 -11.27 -3.00 -5.83
CA ARG A 438 -12.12 -4.20 -5.87
C ARG A 438 -13.41 -3.90 -6.63
N THR A 439 -13.75 -4.73 -7.60
CA THR A 439 -15.05 -4.68 -8.29
C THR A 439 -16.10 -5.51 -7.54
N PRO A 440 -17.41 -5.18 -7.69
CA PRO A 440 -18.49 -6.03 -7.20
C PRO A 440 -18.44 -7.44 -7.78
N TRP A 441 -19.02 -8.42 -7.08
CA TRP A 441 -19.02 -9.82 -7.52
C TRP A 441 -20.27 -10.60 -7.11
N THR A 442 -20.41 -11.78 -7.71
CA THR A 442 -21.41 -12.79 -7.32
C THR A 442 -20.74 -14.13 -7.04
N GLY A 443 -21.41 -14.96 -6.22
CA GLY A 443 -20.94 -16.30 -5.89
C GLY A 443 -19.83 -16.32 -4.82
N PRO A 444 -19.20 -17.48 -4.60
CA PRO A 444 -18.17 -17.63 -3.58
C PRO A 444 -16.92 -16.85 -3.98
N ARG A 445 -16.36 -16.04 -3.07
CA ARG A 445 -15.08 -15.35 -3.29
C ARG A 445 -14.31 -15.34 -2.00
N LYS A 446 -13.10 -15.89 -2.01
CA LYS A 446 -12.19 -15.87 -0.86
C LYS A 446 -10.81 -15.43 -1.32
N LEU A 447 -10.51 -14.16 -1.09
CA LEU A 447 -9.15 -13.61 -1.21
C LEU A 447 -8.57 -13.41 0.19
N VAL A 448 -7.33 -13.85 0.36
CA VAL A 448 -6.51 -13.53 1.53
C VAL A 448 -5.37 -12.62 1.11
N ALA A 449 -4.85 -11.82 2.04
CA ALA A 449 -3.78 -10.87 1.83
C ALA A 449 -2.63 -11.09 2.81
N SER A 450 -1.44 -10.68 2.40
CA SER A 450 -0.22 -10.70 3.21
C SER A 450 0.59 -9.43 2.95
N LEU A 451 1.04 -8.75 4.00
CA LEU A 451 1.66 -7.43 3.93
C LEU A 451 3.05 -7.46 4.56
N TRP A 452 4.00 -6.78 3.91
CA TRP A 452 5.41 -6.89 4.24
C TRP A 452 6.17 -5.55 4.12
N ASP A 453 7.04 -5.33 5.10
CA ASP A 453 8.00 -4.23 5.15
C ASP A 453 9.39 -4.73 4.73
N GLN A 454 10.06 -3.98 3.87
CA GLN A 454 11.47 -4.15 3.57
C GLN A 454 12.20 -2.88 4.06
N PRO A 455 12.73 -2.86 5.30
CA PRO A 455 13.25 -1.65 5.93
C PRO A 455 14.30 -0.90 5.11
N SER A 456 15.18 -1.62 4.43
CA SER A 456 16.20 -1.02 3.56
C SER A 456 15.62 -0.39 2.28
N TYR A 457 14.54 -0.95 1.71
CA TYR A 457 13.81 -0.39 0.58
C TYR A 457 13.07 0.88 1.00
N LEU A 458 12.34 0.81 2.11
CA LEU A 458 11.64 1.96 2.67
C LEU A 458 12.63 3.06 3.09
N ALA A 459 13.82 2.74 3.61
CA ALA A 459 14.81 3.77 3.95
C ALA A 459 15.29 4.61 2.75
N LYS A 460 15.11 4.13 1.52
CA LYS A 460 15.42 4.87 0.29
C LYS A 460 14.28 5.74 -0.21
N HIS A 461 13.05 5.55 0.29
CA HIS A 461 11.92 6.35 -0.15
C HIS A 461 12.07 7.78 0.37
N ALA A 462 11.66 8.74 -0.44
CA ALA A 462 11.56 10.14 -0.03
C ALA A 462 10.22 10.72 -0.50
N PRO A 463 9.60 11.60 0.29
CA PRO A 463 8.55 12.47 -0.23
C PRO A 463 9.13 13.40 -1.30
N ILE A 464 8.36 13.74 -2.34
CA ILE A 464 8.76 14.81 -3.26
C ILE A 464 8.61 16.14 -2.52
N ARG A 465 9.63 16.99 -2.58
CA ARG A 465 9.57 18.35 -2.03
C ARG A 465 9.99 19.32 -3.12
N SER A 466 9.17 20.35 -3.36
CA SER A 466 9.48 21.48 -4.25
C SER A 466 10.18 22.60 -3.49
#